data_AF-A0A133VJK4-F1
#
_entry.id   AF-A0A133VJK4-F1
#
_cell.length_a   1.000
_cell.length_b   1.000
_cell.length_c   1.000
_cell.angle_alpha   90.00
_cell.angle_beta   90.00
_cell.angle_gamma   90.00
#
_symmetry.space_group_name_H-M   'P 1'
#
loop_
_entity.id
_entity.type
_entity.pdbx_description
1 polymer ?
#
loop_
_entity_poly.entity_id
_entity_poly.type
_entity_poly.pdbx_seq_one_letter_code
_entity_poly.pdbx_strand_id
1 'polypeptide(L)'
;MRIEKYVDEFSKILKALRGRKWKVDFDEAEVSLAILREVAKDRRMENIEARRQRSAKGEPATEKQKEYMDDLGILYDEGITKEKASEEIERALEEGSPEQGSG
;
A
#
# COMPACT_ATOMS: atom_id res chain seq x y z
N MET A 1 25.79 11.31 4.39
CA MET A 1 25.43 11.13 5.83
C MET A 1 23.91 11.15 5.94
N ARG A 2 23.25 10.55 6.94
CA ARG A 2 21.76 10.60 7.03
C ARG A 2 21.21 11.95 7.50
N ILE A 3 22.01 12.73 8.23
CA ILE A 3 21.56 13.98 8.87
C ILE A 3 21.41 15.15 7.88
N GLU A 4 22.31 15.26 6.89
CA GLU A 4 22.29 16.32 5.86
C GLU A 4 20.94 16.36 5.13
N LYS A 5 20.43 15.19 4.76
CA LYS A 5 19.11 15.05 4.12
C LYS A 5 17.98 15.64 4.97
N TYR A 6 17.98 15.39 6.28
CA TYR A 6 16.94 15.92 7.17
C TYR A 6 17.08 17.42 7.38
N VAL A 7 18.32 17.93 7.44
CA VAL A 7 18.59 19.38 7.50
C VAL A 7 18.12 20.07 6.23
N ASP A 8 18.36 19.48 5.06
CA ASP A 8 17.89 20.00 3.78
C ASP A 8 16.36 20.00 3.67
N GLU A 9 15.71 18.92 4.10
CA GLU A 9 14.24 18.83 4.11
C GLU A 9 13.62 19.82 5.09
N PHE A 10 14.18 19.94 6.29
CA PHE A 10 13.79 20.97 7.25
C PHE A 10 13.91 22.38 6.64
N SER A 11 15.04 22.67 5.99
CA SER A 11 15.30 23.97 5.37
C SER A 11 14.31 24.29 4.24
N LYS A 12 13.92 23.27 3.46
CA LYS A 12 12.89 23.40 2.42
C LYS A 12 11.52 23.69 3.00
N ILE A 13 11.13 22.99 4.07
CA ILE A 13 9.86 23.23 4.77
C ILE A 13 9.84 24.64 5.33
N LEU A 14 10.90 25.04 6.04
CA LEU A 14 11.02 26.38 6.62
C LEU A 14 10.90 27.49 5.56
N LYS A 15 11.58 27.31 4.41
CA LYS A 15 11.45 28.22 3.27
C LYS A 15 10.02 28.26 2.71
N ALA A 16 9.33 27.12 2.66
CA ALA A 16 7.96 27.05 2.19
C ALA A 16 6.96 27.73 3.15
N LEU A 17 7.19 27.67 4.46
CA LEU A 17 6.39 28.39 5.46
C LEU A 17 6.60 29.90 5.33
N ARG A 18 7.85 30.35 5.25
CA ARG A 18 8.20 31.77 5.09
C ARG A 18 7.70 32.39 3.79
N GLY A 19 7.60 31.60 2.73
CA GLY A 19 7.12 32.04 1.42
C GLY A 19 5.61 32.29 1.34
N ARG A 20 4.87 32.16 2.45
CA ARG A 20 3.39 32.26 2.49
C ARG A 20 2.93 33.27 3.53
N LYS A 21 1.80 33.90 3.26
CA LYS A 21 1.13 34.76 4.24
C LYS A 21 0.17 33.93 5.07
N TRP A 22 0.41 33.87 6.37
CA TRP A 22 -0.42 33.14 7.32
C TRP A 22 -1.33 34.11 8.07
N LYS A 23 -2.51 33.62 8.45
CA LYS A 23 -3.48 34.39 9.27
C LYS A 23 -3.24 34.22 10.76
N VAL A 24 -2.27 33.39 11.13
CA VAL A 24 -1.94 33.01 12.50
C VAL A 24 -0.44 33.14 12.68
N ASP A 25 -0.04 33.55 13.88
CA ASP A 25 1.36 33.54 14.29
C ASP A 25 1.71 32.15 14.81
N PHE A 26 2.92 31.70 14.52
CA PHE A 26 3.44 30.41 14.96
C PHE A 26 4.96 30.41 14.95
N ASP A 27 5.55 29.50 15.72
CA ASP A 27 6.99 29.23 15.66
C ASP A 27 7.29 28.40 14.41
N GLU A 28 7.97 29.03 13.45
CA GLU A 28 8.29 28.39 12.18
C GLU A 28 9.20 27.16 12.34
N ALA A 29 10.08 27.15 13.34
CA ALA A 29 10.99 26.04 13.58
C ALA A 29 10.24 24.85 14.20
N GLU A 30 9.34 25.10 15.15
CA GLU A 30 8.48 24.07 15.74
C GLU A 30 7.55 23.46 14.69
N VAL A 31 6.87 24.28 13.90
CA VAL A 31 5.97 23.81 12.84
C VAL A 31 6.75 23.06 11.76
N SER A 32 7.93 23.55 11.37
CA SER A 32 8.79 22.84 10.41
C SER A 32 9.21 21.47 10.92
N LEU A 33 9.54 21.35 12.21
CA LEU A 33 9.90 20.09 12.83
C LEU A 33 8.72 19.12 12.89
N ALA A 34 7.52 19.61 13.20
CA ALA A 34 6.29 18.82 13.22
C ALA A 34 5.99 18.25 11.82
N ILE A 35 6.02 19.09 10.78
CA ILE A 35 5.79 18.67 9.39
C ILE A 35 6.83 17.63 8.96
N LEU A 36 8.13 17.86 9.26
CA LEU A 36 9.19 16.92 8.91
C LEU A 36 8.96 15.54 9.53
N ARG A 37 8.50 15.49 10.78
CA ARG A 37 8.20 14.23 11.48
C ARG A 37 7.06 13.47 10.83
N GLU A 38 5.97 14.15 10.45
CA GLU A 38 4.84 13.52 9.77
C GLU A 38 5.23 13.03 8.38
N VAL A 39 5.91 13.84 7.56
CA VAL A 39 6.42 13.41 6.25
C VAL A 39 7.34 12.20 6.37
N ALA A 40 8.18 12.15 7.41
CA ALA A 40 9.03 10.99 7.68
C ALA A 40 8.26 9.75 8.16
N LYS A 41 7.10 9.91 8.80
CA LYS A 41 6.19 8.80 9.13
C LYS A 41 5.47 8.30 7.87
N ASP A 42 4.92 9.20 7.06
CA ASP A 42 4.18 8.85 5.84
C ASP A 42 5.06 8.03 4.90
N ARG A 43 6.29 8.50 4.64
CA ARG A 43 7.27 7.75 3.84
C ARG A 43 7.61 6.38 4.43
N ARG A 44 7.64 6.25 5.77
CA ARG A 44 7.86 4.94 6.40
C ARG A 44 6.67 4.02 6.18
N MET A 45 5.45 4.55 6.28
CA MET A 45 4.22 3.80 6.01
C MET A 45 4.15 3.35 4.55
N GLU A 46 4.41 4.24 3.60
CA GLU A 46 4.49 3.91 2.16
C GLU A 46 5.52 2.81 1.90
N ASN A 47 6.69 2.87 2.53
CA ASN A 47 7.72 1.83 2.36
C ASN A 47 7.29 0.48 2.97
N ILE A 48 6.58 0.48 4.09
CA ILE A 48 6.02 -0.73 4.70
C ILE A 48 4.94 -1.32 3.79
N GLU A 49 4.05 -0.50 3.27
CA GLU A 49 3.00 -0.92 2.35
C GLU A 49 3.57 -1.46 1.04
N ALA A 50 4.50 -0.73 0.42
CA ALA A 50 5.20 -1.19 -0.78
C ALA A 50 5.98 -2.49 -0.52
N ARG A 51 6.53 -2.68 0.69
CA ARG A 51 7.16 -3.95 1.08
C ARG A 51 6.13 -5.06 1.20
N ARG A 52 4.99 -4.83 1.86
CA ARG A 52 3.88 -5.79 1.99
C ARG A 52 3.35 -6.23 0.64
N GLN A 53 3.09 -5.27 -0.26
CA GLN A 53 2.67 -5.54 -1.63
C GLN A 53 3.71 -6.38 -2.37
N ARG A 54 5.00 -6.02 -2.31
CA ARG A 54 6.07 -6.81 -2.94
C ARG A 54 6.19 -8.23 -2.40
N SER A 55 6.01 -8.43 -1.09
CA SER A 55 5.98 -9.79 -0.51
C SER A 55 4.73 -10.57 -0.94
N ALA A 56 3.57 -9.93 -1.00
CA ALA A 56 2.32 -10.59 -1.40
C ALA A 56 2.33 -11.07 -2.86
N LYS A 57 2.97 -10.34 -3.79
CA LYS A 57 3.04 -10.70 -5.22
C LYS A 57 3.86 -11.95 -5.55
N GLY A 58 4.64 -12.47 -4.59
CA GLY A 58 5.49 -13.65 -4.79
C GLY A 58 5.24 -14.77 -3.77
N GLU A 59 4.28 -14.60 -2.86
CA GLU A 59 3.92 -15.65 -1.92
C GLU A 59 3.22 -16.81 -2.67
N PRO A 60 3.65 -18.06 -2.48
CA PRO A 60 2.92 -19.22 -2.98
C PRO A 60 1.47 -19.20 -2.46
N ALA A 61 0.54 -19.72 -3.26
CA ALA A 61 -0.82 -19.90 -2.81
C ALA A 61 -0.87 -20.77 -1.57
N THR A 62 -1.71 -20.38 -0.61
CA THR A 62 -1.92 -21.17 0.61
C THR A 62 -2.64 -22.47 0.27
N GLU A 63 -2.42 -23.53 1.06
CA GLU A 63 -3.11 -24.82 0.86
C GLU A 63 -4.63 -24.66 0.78
N LYS A 64 -5.23 -23.80 1.61
CA LYS A 64 -6.67 -23.50 1.55
C LYS A 64 -7.13 -22.88 0.23
N GLN A 65 -6.30 -22.06 -0.41
CA GLN A 65 -6.63 -21.51 -1.72
C GLN A 65 -6.54 -22.58 -2.79
N LYS A 66 -5.53 -23.46 -2.73
CA LYS A 66 -5.39 -24.60 -3.64
C LYS A 66 -6.55 -25.58 -3.52
N GLU A 67 -6.90 -25.97 -2.29
CA GLU A 67 -8.08 -26.79 -1.99
C GLU A 67 -9.35 -26.16 -2.56
N TYR A 68 -9.53 -24.84 -2.38
CA TYR A 68 -10.71 -24.18 -2.92
C TYR A 68 -10.71 -24.08 -4.45
N MET A 69 -9.54 -23.94 -5.08
CA MET A 69 -9.41 -24.05 -6.53
C MET A 69 -9.73 -25.45 -7.03
N ASP A 70 -9.30 -26.49 -6.32
CA ASP A 70 -9.64 -27.89 -6.62
C ASP A 70 -11.15 -28.13 -6.52
N ASP A 71 -11.79 -27.61 -5.47
CA ASP A 71 -13.25 -27.67 -5.26
C ASP A 71 -14.02 -26.98 -6.40
N LEU A 72 -13.47 -25.89 -6.94
CA LEU A 72 -14.01 -25.16 -8.08
C LEU A 72 -13.60 -25.78 -9.44
N GLY A 73 -12.78 -26.84 -9.45
CA GLY A 73 -12.29 -27.48 -10.66
C GLY A 73 -11.32 -26.64 -11.49
N ILE A 74 -10.66 -25.65 -10.86
CA ILE A 74 -9.70 -24.76 -11.51
C ILE A 74 -8.34 -25.46 -11.58
N LEU A 75 -7.77 -25.57 -12.78
CA LEU A 75 -6.41 -26.08 -12.98
C LEU A 75 -5.39 -24.96 -12.73
N TYR A 76 -4.35 -25.25 -11.95
CA TYR A 76 -3.28 -24.29 -11.64
C TYR A 76 -1.90 -24.94 -11.63
N ASP A 77 -0.87 -24.12 -11.85
CA ASP A 77 0.54 -24.55 -11.74
C ASP A 77 0.93 -24.78 -10.25
N GLU A 78 1.83 -25.74 -9.98
CA GLU A 78 2.32 -26.00 -8.61
C GLU A 78 2.94 -24.76 -7.93
N GLY A 79 3.47 -23.83 -8.73
CA GLY A 79 4.04 -22.55 -8.32
C GLY A 79 3.07 -21.38 -8.31
N ILE A 80 1.75 -21.61 -8.38
CA ILE A 80 0.76 -20.52 -8.37
C ILE A 80 0.92 -19.64 -7.12
N THR A 81 0.86 -18.33 -7.32
CA THR A 81 0.96 -17.36 -6.24
C THR A 81 -0.39 -17.11 -5.58
N LYS A 82 -0.36 -16.65 -4.34
CA LYS A 82 -1.55 -16.28 -3.55
C LYS A 82 -2.46 -15.29 -4.27
N GLU A 83 -1.87 -14.29 -4.93
CA GLU A 83 -2.59 -13.27 -5.71
C GLU A 83 -3.32 -13.90 -6.91
N LYS A 84 -2.60 -14.66 -7.74
CA LYS A 84 -3.18 -15.36 -8.90
C LYS A 84 -4.26 -16.35 -8.49
N ALA A 85 -4.03 -17.14 -7.43
CA ALA A 85 -5.05 -18.05 -6.93
C ALA A 85 -6.33 -17.31 -6.52
N SER A 86 -6.21 -16.17 -5.84
CA SER A 86 -7.37 -15.33 -5.51
C SER A 86 -8.09 -14.78 -6.74
N GLU A 87 -7.36 -14.30 -7.76
CA GLU A 87 -7.94 -13.81 -9.02
C GLU A 87 -8.71 -14.90 -9.78
N GLU A 88 -8.14 -16.11 -9.85
CA GLU A 88 -8.76 -17.26 -10.53
C GLU A 88 -10.03 -17.73 -9.80
N ILE A 89 -10.00 -17.77 -8.46
CA ILE A 89 -11.18 -18.07 -7.64
C ILE A 89 -12.27 -17.03 -7.86
N GLU A 90 -11.94 -15.74 -7.79
CA GLU A 90 -12.91 -14.66 -7.99
C GLU A 90 -13.55 -14.73 -9.37
N ARG A 91 -12.75 -14.93 -10.42
CA ARG A 91 -13.25 -15.12 -11.78
C ARG A 91 -14.19 -16.32 -11.91
N ALA A 92 -13.84 -17.46 -11.31
CA ALA A 92 -14.69 -18.65 -11.34
C ALA A 92 -16.02 -18.45 -10.60
N LEU A 93 -16.04 -17.65 -9.52
CA LEU A 93 -17.26 -17.31 -8.79
C LEU A 93 -18.15 -16.33 -9.56
N GLU A 94 -17.56 -15.38 -10.29
CA GLU A 94 -18.28 -14.47 -11.19
C GLU A 94 -18.89 -15.23 -12.38
N GLU A 95 -18.11 -16.11 -13.03
CA GLU A 95 -18.57 -16.93 -14.17
C GLU A 95 -19.54 -18.05 -13.75
N GLY A 96 -19.40 -18.54 -12.51
CA GLY A 96 -20.26 -19.56 -11.91
C GLY A 96 -21.55 -19.04 -11.28
N SER A 97 -21.80 -17.73 -11.32
CA SER A 97 -23.06 -17.14 -10.88
C SER A 97 -24.06 -17.16 -12.04
N PRO A 98 -25.03 -18.11 -12.10
CA PRO A 98 -26.16 -17.95 -13.01
C PRO A 98 -26.89 -16.67 -12.62
N GLU A 99 -27.21 -15.83 -13.61
CA GLU A 99 -28.19 -14.77 -13.46
C GLU A 99 -29.38 -15.32 -12.68
N GLN A 100 -29.64 -14.77 -11.48
CA GLN A 100 -30.95 -14.90 -10.87
C GLN A 100 -31.92 -14.06 -11.70
N GLY A 101 -32.41 -14.63 -12.79
CA GLY A 101 -33.68 -14.24 -13.38
C GLY A 101 -34.82 -14.93 -12.62
N SER A 102 -35.63 -14.15 -11.91
CA SER A 102 -37.09 -14.32 -11.66
C SER A 102 -37.53 -13.27 -10.63
N GLY A 103 -38.44 -12.33 -10.91
CA GLY A 103 -39.39 -12.26 -12.02
C GLY A 103 -40.16 -10.94 -12.06
#